data_AF-A0A967SSU6-F1
#
_entry.id   AF-A0A967SSU6-F1
#
_cell.length_a   1.000
_cell.length_b   1.000
_cell.length_c   1.000
_cell.angle_alpha   90.00
_cell.angle_beta   90.00
_cell.angle_gamma   90.00
#
_symmetry.space_group_name_H-M   'P 1'
#
loop_
_entity.id
_entity.type
_entity.pdbx_description
1 polymer ?
#
loop_
_entity_poly.entity_id
_entity_poly.type
_entity_poly.pdbx_seq_one_letter_code
_entity_poly.pdbx_strand_id
1 'polypeptide(L)'
;LNNATRNSLILLDEVGRGTSTFDGLSIAWALAEYLHNQPSVAAKTLFATHYHELNELENMYDHIVNYNVSVKEHDDKVIFLRKLVRGGADHSYGIQVADMAGLPSIVIERAKEILSNLESHSLDLTDSNGTLEEGAKKKKAAVKKAAKEMEKQEQIAQPSLFQTQLDPNTEQLIDKLEACDPNRMTPIESLMLVSELKKLVEKRS
;
A
#
# COMPACT_ATOMS: atom_id res chain seq x y z
N LEU A 1 -20.84 -4.16 12.84
CA LEU A 1 -21.56 -3.01 13.41
C LEU A 1 -23.05 -3.29 13.63
N ASN A 2 -23.80 -3.66 12.59
CA ASN A 2 -25.26 -3.86 12.65
C ASN A 2 -25.77 -4.84 13.73
N ASN A 3 -24.94 -5.76 14.19
CA ASN A 3 -25.28 -6.76 15.21
C ASN A 3 -24.55 -6.54 16.54
N ALA A 4 -23.65 -5.55 16.61
CA ALA A 4 -22.90 -5.29 17.82
C ALA A 4 -23.84 -4.68 18.88
N THR A 5 -23.54 -4.97 20.14
CA THR A 5 -24.19 -4.34 21.29
C THR A 5 -23.13 -3.93 22.30
N ARG A 6 -23.45 -3.08 23.27
CA ARG A 6 -22.54 -2.72 24.38
C ARG A 6 -21.91 -3.91 25.13
N ASN A 7 -22.52 -5.09 25.08
CA ASN A 7 -22.01 -6.31 25.73
C ASN A 7 -21.09 -7.15 24.82
N SER A 8 -20.77 -6.66 23.64
CA SER A 8 -19.90 -7.36 22.69
C SER A 8 -18.41 -7.15 23.01
N LEU A 9 -17.59 -8.07 22.52
CA LEU A 9 -16.15 -7.84 22.35
C LEU A 9 -15.89 -7.73 20.85
N ILE A 10 -15.34 -6.61 20.40
CA ILE A 10 -15.07 -6.34 19.00
C ILE A 10 -13.55 -6.40 18.79
N LEU A 11 -13.12 -7.21 17.83
CA LEU A 11 -11.72 -7.33 17.42
C LEU A 11 -11.63 -6.90 15.97
N LEU A 12 -10.93 -5.80 15.73
CA LEU A 12 -10.66 -5.26 14.39
C LEU A 12 -9.17 -5.46 14.12
N ASP A 13 -8.86 -6.10 12.99
CA ASP A 13 -7.49 -6.39 12.58
C ASP A 13 -7.28 -5.87 11.16
N GLU A 14 -6.46 -4.82 11.03
CA GLU A 14 -6.02 -4.23 9.76
C GLU A 14 -7.17 -3.83 8.81
N VAL A 15 -8.26 -3.30 9.36
CA VAL A 15 -9.39 -2.79 8.59
C VAL A 15 -8.94 -1.64 7.68
N GLY A 16 -9.36 -1.68 6.41
CA GLY A 16 -9.03 -0.64 5.43
C GLY A 16 -7.83 -0.95 4.53
N ARG A 17 -7.08 -2.03 4.77
CA ARG A 17 -5.87 -2.37 4.00
C ARG A 17 -6.11 -2.76 2.52
N GLY A 18 -7.32 -3.15 2.15
CA GLY A 18 -7.66 -3.64 0.80
C GLY A 18 -8.02 -2.57 -0.23
N THR A 19 -7.90 -1.29 0.12
CA THR A 19 -8.25 -0.14 -0.74
C THR A 19 -7.10 0.88 -0.78
N SER A 20 -7.29 2.04 -1.42
CA SER A 20 -6.30 3.12 -1.41
C SER A 20 -5.96 3.51 0.03
N THR A 21 -4.73 3.96 0.28
CA THR A 21 -4.25 4.27 1.64
C THR A 21 -5.17 5.26 2.36
N PHE A 22 -5.60 6.31 1.67
CA PHE A 22 -6.48 7.33 2.25
C PHE A 22 -7.92 6.84 2.45
N ASP A 23 -8.45 6.02 1.52
CA ASP A 23 -9.78 5.45 1.70
C ASP A 23 -9.79 4.47 2.89
N GLY A 24 -8.74 3.66 3.01
CA GLY A 24 -8.57 2.70 4.10
C GLY A 24 -8.49 3.39 5.46
N LEU A 25 -7.65 4.42 5.55
CA LEU A 25 -7.53 5.28 6.73
C LEU A 25 -8.88 5.92 7.09
N SER A 26 -9.58 6.50 6.11
CA SER A 26 -10.86 7.17 6.33
C SER A 26 -11.94 6.22 6.86
N ILE A 27 -12.00 4.99 6.33
CA ILE A 27 -12.93 3.96 6.80
C ILE A 27 -12.57 3.51 8.22
N ALA A 28 -11.29 3.26 8.49
CA ALA A 28 -10.82 2.86 9.82
C ALA A 28 -11.13 3.93 10.87
N TRP A 29 -10.90 5.20 10.54
CA TRP A 29 -11.21 6.34 11.39
C TRP A 29 -12.71 6.44 11.70
N ALA A 30 -13.55 6.46 10.66
CA ALA A 30 -15.00 6.54 10.82
C ALA A 30 -15.56 5.36 11.62
N LEU A 31 -14.97 4.17 11.47
CA LEU A 31 -15.33 2.98 12.23
C LEU A 31 -15.02 3.14 13.73
N ALA A 32 -13.82 3.61 14.07
CA ALA A 32 -13.44 3.86 15.45
C ALA A 32 -14.33 4.93 16.10
N GLU A 33 -14.57 6.03 15.38
CA GLU A 33 -15.47 7.10 15.81
C GLU A 33 -16.90 6.60 16.04
N TYR A 34 -17.44 5.81 15.11
CA TYR A 34 -18.79 5.24 15.24
C TYR A 34 -18.92 4.33 16.46
N LEU A 35 -17.93 3.46 16.70
CA LEU A 35 -17.91 2.57 17.86
C LEU A 35 -17.81 3.33 19.18
N HIS A 36 -17.06 4.43 19.20
CA HIS A 36 -16.93 5.30 20.36
C HIS A 36 -18.23 6.07 20.65
N ASN A 37 -18.77 6.76 19.64
CA ASN A 37 -19.86 7.73 19.81
C ASN A 37 -21.24 7.10 19.97
N GLN A 38 -21.46 5.86 19.49
CA GLN A 38 -22.78 5.25 19.44
C GLN A 38 -23.05 4.36 20.67
N PRO A 39 -23.86 4.79 21.66
CA PRO A 39 -23.97 4.08 22.94
C PRO A 39 -24.57 2.67 22.83
N SER A 40 -25.37 2.41 21.79
CA SER A 40 -25.95 1.09 21.53
C SER A 40 -24.89 0.04 21.18
N VAL A 41 -23.75 0.46 20.62
CA VAL A 41 -22.66 -0.41 20.13
C VAL A 41 -21.29 -0.09 20.75
N ALA A 42 -21.24 0.78 21.76
CA ALA A 42 -20.05 1.16 22.53
C ALA A 42 -19.53 0.00 23.40
N ALA A 43 -19.03 -1.03 22.72
CA ALA A 43 -18.54 -2.27 23.28
C ALA A 43 -17.02 -2.22 23.47
N LYS A 44 -16.47 -3.15 24.25
CA LYS A 44 -15.02 -3.28 24.39
C LYS A 44 -14.42 -3.63 23.02
N THR A 45 -13.52 -2.78 22.54
CA THR A 45 -12.96 -2.90 21.20
C THR A 45 -11.44 -2.96 21.26
N LEU A 46 -10.84 -3.93 20.59
CA LEU A 46 -9.42 -3.96 20.27
C LEU A 46 -9.30 -3.65 18.77
N PHE A 47 -8.54 -2.61 18.44
CA PHE A 47 -8.28 -2.23 17.05
C PHE A 47 -6.78 -2.33 16.78
N ALA A 48 -6.36 -3.39 16.10
CA ALA A 48 -5.01 -3.54 15.58
C ALA A 48 -4.93 -2.89 14.19
N THR A 49 -3.99 -1.98 14.00
CA THR A 49 -3.85 -1.21 12.74
C THR A 49 -2.40 -0.80 12.51
N HIS A 50 -2.02 -0.66 11.24
CA HIS A 50 -0.78 -0.02 10.79
C HIS A 50 -0.89 1.50 10.55
N TYR A 51 -2.07 2.09 10.71
CA TYR A 51 -2.28 3.52 10.52
C TYR A 51 -1.87 4.30 11.78
N HIS A 52 -0.69 4.92 11.76
CA HIS A 52 -0.21 5.73 12.88
C HIS A 52 -1.05 7.00 13.08
N GLU A 53 -1.72 7.48 12.02
CA GLU A 53 -2.63 8.62 12.10
C GLU A 53 -3.78 8.38 13.08
N LEU A 54 -4.19 7.11 13.31
CA LEU A 54 -5.22 6.77 14.29
C LEU A 54 -4.78 7.00 15.74
N ASN A 55 -3.48 7.19 16.02
CA ASN A 55 -3.01 7.52 17.36
C ASN A 55 -3.67 8.82 17.89
N GLU A 56 -3.98 9.77 17.01
CA GLU A 56 -4.63 11.04 17.39
C GLU A 56 -6.03 10.86 17.99
N LEU A 57 -6.68 9.71 17.77
CA LEU A 57 -7.99 9.42 18.35
C LEU A 57 -7.98 9.41 19.89
N GLU A 58 -6.86 9.05 20.53
CA GLU A 58 -6.72 9.13 22.00
C GLU A 58 -6.76 10.58 22.52
N ASN A 59 -6.33 11.54 21.72
CA ASN A 59 -6.38 12.97 22.08
C ASN A 59 -7.78 13.57 21.85
N MET A 60 -8.57 12.97 20.97
CA MET A 60 -9.86 13.49 20.51
C MET A 60 -11.06 12.90 21.25
N TYR A 61 -10.96 11.65 21.72
CA TYR A 61 -12.08 10.91 22.28
C TYR A 61 -11.72 10.30 23.63
N ASP A 62 -12.60 10.50 24.61
CA ASP A 62 -12.47 9.86 25.92
C ASP A 62 -12.50 8.33 25.78
N HIS A 63 -11.83 7.61 26.68
CA HIS A 63 -11.79 6.14 26.69
C HIS A 63 -11.12 5.45 25.48
N ILE A 64 -10.67 6.18 24.46
CA ILE A 64 -9.72 5.66 23.48
C ILE A 64 -8.32 5.72 24.07
N VAL A 65 -7.57 4.64 23.88
CA VAL A 65 -6.29 4.44 24.54
C VAL A 65 -5.31 3.75 23.61
N ASN A 66 -4.15 4.35 23.32
CA ASN A 66 -3.17 3.73 22.44
C ASN A 66 -2.27 2.76 23.19
N TYR A 67 -2.01 1.64 22.53
CA TYR A 67 -1.00 0.68 22.94
C TYR A 67 -0.18 0.28 21.72
N ASN A 68 1.12 0.08 21.93
CA ASN A 68 2.02 -0.46 20.92
C ASN A 68 2.72 -1.71 21.44
N VAL A 69 3.29 -2.49 20.53
CA VAL A 69 4.17 -3.60 20.88
C VAL A 69 5.57 -3.05 21.11
N SER A 70 6.11 -3.25 22.30
CA SER A 70 7.42 -2.75 22.69
C SER A 70 8.53 -3.33 21.81
N VAL A 71 9.38 -2.41 21.35
CA VAL A 71 10.53 -2.65 20.51
C VAL A 71 11.79 -2.19 21.23
N LYS A 72 12.90 -2.93 21.08
CA LYS A 72 14.22 -2.53 21.57
C LYS A 72 15.21 -2.55 20.42
N GLU A 73 15.93 -1.45 20.25
CA GLU A 73 17.03 -1.35 19.29
C GLU A 73 18.35 -1.74 19.96
N HIS A 74 19.14 -2.56 19.28
CA HIS A 74 20.47 -2.97 19.70
C HIS A 74 21.33 -3.30 18.48
N ASP A 75 22.48 -2.65 18.35
CA ASP A 75 23.44 -2.88 17.25
C ASP A 75 22.80 -2.86 15.85
N ASP A 76 22.03 -1.81 15.55
CA ASP A 76 21.25 -1.63 14.32
C ASP A 76 20.18 -2.71 14.04
N LYS A 77 19.90 -3.56 15.03
CA LYS A 77 18.85 -4.58 14.98
C LYS A 77 17.69 -4.23 15.87
N VAL A 78 16.50 -4.49 15.36
CA VAL A 78 15.23 -4.28 16.06
C VAL A 78 14.80 -5.60 16.70
N ILE A 79 14.54 -5.58 18.01
CA ILE A 79 14.08 -6.74 18.78
C ILE A 79 12.66 -6.48 19.26
N PHE A 80 11.71 -7.27 18.78
CA PHE A 80 10.31 -7.22 19.24
C PHE A 80 10.16 -7.93 20.57
N LEU A 81 9.84 -7.19 21.63
CA LEU A 81 9.74 -7.73 23.00
C LEU A 81 8.40 -8.43 23.27
N ARG A 82 7.48 -8.48 22.28
CA ARG A 82 6.13 -9.08 22.37
C ARG A 82 5.33 -8.61 23.59
N LYS A 83 5.62 -7.40 24.08
CA LYS A 83 5.02 -6.80 25.27
C LYS A 83 4.19 -5.60 24.84
N LEU A 84 2.90 -5.56 25.19
CA LEU A 84 2.13 -4.33 25.02
C LEU A 84 2.58 -3.28 26.03
N VAL A 85 2.81 -2.06 25.55
CA VAL A 85 3.10 -0.89 26.37
C VAL A 85 2.16 0.25 25.97
N ARG A 86 1.89 1.14 26.92
CA ARG A 86 1.01 2.28 26.69
C ARG A 86 1.69 3.30 25.78
N GLY A 87 0.94 3.87 24.83
CA GLY A 87 1.39 4.89 23.89
C GLY A 87 1.11 4.51 22.44
N GLY A 88 1.14 5.52 21.56
CA GLY A 88 1.10 5.35 20.11
C GLY A 88 2.39 4.73 19.57
N ALA A 89 2.36 4.24 18.33
CA ALA A 89 3.56 3.88 17.61
C ALA A 89 4.06 5.07 16.79
N ASP A 90 5.33 5.43 16.95
CA ASP A 90 5.91 6.61 16.27
C ASP A 90 6.52 6.24 14.90
N HIS A 91 6.81 4.96 14.66
CA HIS A 91 7.55 4.50 13.49
C HIS A 91 7.06 3.14 13.00
N SER A 92 7.12 2.95 11.67
CA SER A 92 6.90 1.66 11.01
C SER A 92 8.20 0.88 10.90
N TYR A 93 8.23 -0.33 11.44
CA TYR A 93 9.42 -1.20 11.41
C TYR A 93 9.45 -2.16 10.20
N GLY A 94 8.78 -1.80 9.10
CA GLY A 94 8.55 -2.70 7.96
C GLY A 94 9.85 -3.21 7.33
N ILE A 95 10.83 -2.33 7.13
CA ILE A 95 12.13 -2.68 6.54
C ILE A 95 12.92 -3.60 7.49
N GLN A 96 12.88 -3.31 8.80
CA GLN A 96 13.58 -4.09 9.82
C GLN A 96 12.95 -5.47 10.00
N VAL A 97 11.63 -5.59 9.90
CA VAL A 97 10.94 -6.90 9.84
C VAL A 97 11.36 -7.68 8.59
N ALA A 98 11.53 -7.01 7.45
CA ALA A 98 11.98 -7.64 6.21
C ALA A 98 13.44 -8.16 6.31
N ASP A 99 14.32 -7.40 6.96
CA ASP A 99 15.70 -7.81 7.26
C ASP A 99 15.71 -9.03 8.20
N MET A 100 14.92 -9.00 9.27
CA MET A 100 14.73 -10.14 10.18
C MET A 100 14.15 -11.39 9.47
N ALA A 101 13.34 -11.21 8.43
CA ALA A 101 12.80 -12.29 7.61
C ALA A 101 13.84 -12.90 6.66
N GLY A 102 15.05 -12.34 6.59
CA GLY A 102 16.16 -12.84 5.78
C GLY A 102 16.12 -12.39 4.32
N LEU A 103 15.50 -11.25 4.02
CA LEU A 103 15.62 -10.66 2.69
C LEU A 103 17.08 -10.27 2.39
N PRO A 104 17.53 -10.32 1.12
CA PRO A 104 18.90 -9.97 0.77
C PRO A 104 19.25 -8.53 1.17
N SER A 105 20.47 -8.31 1.70
CA SER A 105 20.93 -7.00 2.16
C SER A 105 20.82 -5.90 1.09
N ILE A 106 21.07 -6.24 -0.18
CA ILE A 106 20.91 -5.31 -1.30
C ILE A 106 19.46 -4.79 -1.46
N VAL A 107 18.46 -5.60 -1.12
CA VAL A 107 17.04 -5.20 -1.12
C VAL A 107 16.75 -4.29 0.07
N ILE A 108 17.30 -4.63 1.25
CA ILE A 108 17.14 -3.83 2.48
C ILE A 108 17.76 -2.46 2.31
N GLU A 109 18.99 -2.37 1.81
CA GLU A 109 19.68 -1.11 1.53
C GLU A 109 18.89 -0.26 0.54
N ARG A 110 18.42 -0.86 -0.57
CA ARG A 110 17.61 -0.15 -1.54
C ARG A 110 16.28 0.35 -0.97
N ALA A 111 15.62 -0.45 -0.13
CA ALA A 111 14.39 -0.06 0.53
C ALA A 111 14.60 1.13 1.48
N LYS A 112 15.72 1.16 2.23
CA LYS A 112 16.10 2.29 3.10
C LYS A 112 16.31 3.58 2.29
N GLU A 113 17.01 3.49 1.16
CA GLU A 113 17.18 4.64 0.26
C GLU A 113 15.85 5.17 -0.29
N ILE A 114 14.97 4.27 -0.74
CA ILE A 114 13.65 4.64 -1.26
C ILE A 114 12.82 5.33 -0.17
N LEU A 115 12.80 4.76 1.04
CA LEU A 115 12.07 5.35 2.18
C LEU A 115 12.59 6.75 2.51
N SER A 116 13.91 6.93 2.61
CA SER A 116 14.52 8.23 2.88
C SER A 116 14.14 9.28 1.83
N ASN A 117 14.09 8.90 0.55
CA ASN A 117 13.65 9.79 -0.52
C ASN A 117 12.15 10.13 -0.43
N LEU A 118 11.30 9.16 -0.05
CA LEU A 118 9.86 9.41 0.12
C LEU A 118 9.58 10.34 1.30
N GLU A 119 10.30 10.15 2.41
CA GLU A 119 10.21 11.01 3.59
C GLU A 119 10.69 12.43 3.28
N SER A 120 11.83 12.59 2.59
CA SER A 120 12.36 13.91 2.21
C SER A 120 11.41 14.70 1.31
N HIS A 121 10.71 14.02 0.39
CA HIS A 121 9.72 14.68 -0.49
C HIS A 121 8.38 14.92 0.22
N SER A 122 8.12 14.27 1.36
CA SER A 122 6.95 14.54 2.21
C SER A 122 7.20 15.64 3.24
N LEU A 123 8.45 15.86 3.66
CA LEU A 123 8.86 16.92 4.59
C LEU A 123 8.76 18.34 3.99
N ASP A 124 8.66 18.48 2.65
CA ASP A 124 8.38 19.75 1.96
C ASP A 124 6.88 20.18 2.02
N LEU A 125 6.08 19.59 2.91
CA LEU A 125 4.65 19.88 3.08
C LEU A 125 4.30 20.69 4.34
N THR A 126 5.24 20.96 5.24
CA THR A 126 5.00 21.83 6.40
C THR A 126 5.46 23.25 6.12
N ASP A 127 4.65 23.99 5.34
CA ASP A 127 4.58 25.44 5.50
C ASP A 127 3.67 25.75 6.71
N SER A 128 4.09 26.73 7.50
CA SER A 128 3.65 27.06 8.87
C SER A 128 2.17 27.45 9.08
N ASN A 129 1.24 27.12 8.17
CA ASN A 129 -0.14 27.64 8.21
C ASN A 129 -1.26 26.60 8.09
N GLY A 130 -1.00 25.30 8.24
CA GLY A 130 -2.03 24.33 8.65
C GLY A 130 -3.29 24.21 7.78
N THR A 131 -3.20 24.32 6.45
CA THR A 131 -4.32 24.03 5.55
C THR A 131 -4.08 22.77 4.72
N LEU A 132 -4.95 21.78 4.88
CA LEU A 132 -4.95 20.47 4.24
C LEU A 132 -5.54 20.51 2.82
N GLU A 133 -5.08 21.39 1.94
CA GLU A 133 -5.50 21.34 0.53
C GLU A 133 -4.34 21.76 -0.38
N GLU A 134 -3.50 20.79 -0.78
CA GLU A 134 -2.76 20.76 -2.08
C GLU A 134 -1.72 19.61 -2.23
N GLY A 135 -1.66 18.64 -1.30
CA GLY A 135 -0.65 17.56 -1.35
C GLY A 135 -0.81 16.52 -2.48
N ALA A 136 -1.98 16.40 -3.12
CA ALA A 136 -2.26 15.33 -4.08
C ALA A 136 -1.56 15.49 -5.44
N LYS A 137 -1.26 16.73 -5.87
CA LYS A 137 -0.58 17.00 -7.15
C LYS A 137 0.95 16.83 -7.06
N LYS A 138 1.55 17.13 -5.90
CA LYS A 138 3.00 16.94 -5.65
C LYS A 138 3.39 15.46 -5.47
N LYS A 139 2.52 14.63 -4.89
CA LYS A 139 2.75 13.16 -4.76
C LYS A 139 2.97 12.45 -6.11
N LYS A 140 2.22 12.81 -7.16
CA LYS A 140 2.41 12.25 -8.52
C LYS A 140 3.70 12.75 -9.19
N ALA A 141 4.17 13.95 -8.88
CA ALA A 141 5.39 14.51 -9.47
C ALA A 141 6.66 13.95 -8.82
N ALA A 142 6.68 13.75 -7.51
CA ALA A 142 7.81 13.19 -6.78
C ALA A 142 8.05 11.70 -7.11
N VAL A 143 7.01 10.88 -7.15
CA VAL A 143 7.10 9.47 -7.57
C VAL A 143 7.57 9.35 -9.03
N LYS A 144 7.09 10.24 -9.91
CA LYS A 144 7.49 10.28 -11.32
C LYS A 144 8.93 10.80 -11.52
N LYS A 145 9.43 11.63 -10.61
CA LYS A 145 10.81 12.14 -10.64
C LYS A 145 11.81 11.12 -10.07
N ALA A 146 11.46 10.45 -8.96
CA ALA A 146 12.26 9.35 -8.41
C ALA A 146 12.36 8.15 -9.38
N ALA A 147 11.27 7.82 -10.08
CA ALA A 147 11.29 6.83 -11.16
C ALA A 147 12.20 7.23 -12.33
N LYS A 148 12.25 8.53 -12.66
CA LYS A 148 13.05 9.08 -13.76
C LYS A 148 14.54 9.24 -13.40
N GLU A 149 14.86 9.41 -12.12
CA GLU A 149 16.24 9.44 -11.62
C GLU A 149 16.83 8.03 -11.48
N MET A 150 16.01 7.00 -11.18
CA MET A 150 16.40 5.59 -11.31
C MET A 150 16.73 5.20 -12.76
N GLU A 151 15.94 5.65 -13.75
CA GLU A 151 16.23 5.45 -15.19
C GLU A 151 17.56 6.08 -15.64
N LYS A 152 18.04 7.12 -14.95
CA LYS A 152 19.23 7.89 -15.37
C LYS A 152 20.54 7.28 -14.88
N GLN A 153 20.52 6.46 -13.83
CA GLN A 153 21.71 5.75 -13.33
C GLN A 153 21.99 4.43 -14.08
N GLU A 154 21.03 3.87 -14.81
CA GLU A 154 21.24 2.68 -15.66
C GLU A 154 21.93 2.98 -17.01
N GLN A 155 22.18 4.26 -17.35
CA GLN A 155 22.73 4.65 -18.66
C GLN A 155 24.27 4.61 -18.78
N ILE A 156 25.00 4.14 -17.77
CA ILE A 156 26.44 3.89 -17.93
C ILE A 156 26.69 2.37 -17.93
N ALA A 157 26.81 1.86 -19.15
CA ALA A 157 27.25 0.52 -19.57
C ALA A 157 26.21 -0.60 -19.57
N GLN A 158 25.45 -0.73 -20.69
CA GLN A 158 25.34 -1.97 -21.48
C GLN A 158 25.04 -1.66 -22.96
N PRO A 159 25.72 -2.29 -23.94
CA PRO A 159 25.40 -2.11 -25.35
C PRO A 159 24.07 -2.81 -25.70
N SER A 160 23.27 -2.12 -26.49
CA SER A 160 21.96 -2.52 -27.03
C SER A 160 21.91 -3.95 -27.58
N LEU A 161 21.14 -4.83 -26.92
CA LEU A 161 20.86 -6.22 -27.35
C LEU A 161 19.37 -6.52 -27.58
N PHE A 162 18.47 -5.56 -27.39
CA PHE A 162 17.04 -5.72 -27.62
C PHE A 162 16.45 -4.59 -28.48
N GLN A 163 16.90 -4.53 -29.74
CA GLN A 163 16.00 -4.14 -30.82
C GLN A 163 15.45 -5.44 -31.44
N THR A 164 14.55 -6.10 -30.72
CA THR A 164 13.79 -7.20 -31.29
C THR A 164 12.66 -6.57 -32.08
N GLN A 165 12.77 -6.58 -33.41
CA GLN A 165 11.62 -6.37 -34.28
C GLN A 165 10.53 -7.34 -33.82
N LEU A 166 9.40 -6.84 -33.29
CA LEU A 166 8.30 -7.71 -32.91
C LEU A 166 7.80 -8.41 -34.17
N ASP A 167 7.68 -9.73 -34.12
CA ASP A 167 7.07 -10.51 -35.19
C ASP A 167 5.67 -9.93 -35.51
N PRO A 168 5.30 -9.71 -36.79
CA PRO A 168 4.02 -9.12 -37.19
C PRO A 168 2.79 -9.84 -36.62
N ASN A 169 2.91 -11.14 -36.33
CA ASN A 169 1.85 -11.93 -35.71
C ASN A 169 1.64 -11.57 -34.22
N THR A 170 2.68 -11.07 -33.54
CA THR A 170 2.62 -10.65 -32.13
C THR A 170 1.92 -9.30 -32.00
N GLU A 171 2.15 -8.39 -32.94
CA GLU A 171 1.46 -7.10 -33.00
C GLU A 171 -0.05 -7.31 -33.25
N GLN A 172 -0.41 -8.19 -34.19
CA GLN A 172 -1.81 -8.56 -34.45
C GLN A 172 -2.51 -9.24 -33.26
N LEU A 173 -1.76 -9.97 -32.42
CA LEU A 173 -2.30 -10.59 -31.21
C LEU A 173 -2.64 -9.53 -30.14
N ILE A 174 -1.76 -8.55 -29.97
CA ILE A 174 -1.94 -7.45 -29.01
C ILE A 174 -3.13 -6.60 -29.44
N ASP A 175 -3.22 -6.20 -30.72
CA ASP A 175 -4.33 -5.40 -31.24
C ASP A 175 -5.71 -6.08 -31.03
N LYS A 176 -5.80 -7.39 -31.27
CA LYS A 176 -7.04 -8.16 -31.06
C LYS A 176 -7.43 -8.29 -29.59
N LEU A 177 -6.46 -8.30 -28.67
CA LEU A 177 -6.70 -8.33 -27.24
C LEU A 177 -7.11 -6.96 -26.70
N GLU A 178 -6.54 -5.87 -27.21
CA GLU A 178 -6.90 -4.50 -26.83
C GLU A 178 -8.29 -4.10 -27.34
N ALA A 179 -8.68 -4.58 -28.53
CA ALA A 179 -10.01 -4.31 -29.10
C ALA A 179 -11.15 -5.14 -28.48
N CYS A 180 -10.84 -6.05 -27.56
CA CYS A 180 -11.76 -7.01 -26.98
C CYS A 180 -12.31 -6.53 -25.63
N ASP A 181 -13.64 -6.60 -25.44
CA ASP A 181 -14.30 -6.37 -24.13
C ASP A 181 -15.03 -7.64 -23.66
N PRO A 182 -14.45 -8.39 -22.70
CA PRO A 182 -15.02 -9.62 -22.18
C PRO A 182 -16.41 -9.47 -21.55
N ASN A 183 -16.77 -8.26 -21.09
CA ASN A 183 -18.06 -8.01 -20.43
C ASN A 183 -19.19 -7.71 -21.42
N ARG A 184 -18.88 -7.54 -22.70
CA ARG A 184 -19.85 -7.15 -23.74
C ARG A 184 -19.97 -8.17 -24.87
N MET A 185 -19.30 -9.31 -24.77
CA MET A 185 -19.39 -10.40 -25.74
C MET A 185 -20.24 -11.55 -25.25
N THR A 186 -20.88 -12.23 -26.20
CA THR A 186 -21.57 -13.49 -25.94
C THR A 186 -20.57 -14.62 -25.73
N PRO A 187 -20.93 -15.68 -24.98
CA PRO A 187 -20.04 -16.82 -24.76
C PRO A 187 -19.52 -17.49 -26.05
N ILE A 188 -20.31 -17.44 -27.13
CA ILE A 188 -19.91 -17.97 -28.44
C ILE A 188 -18.84 -17.09 -29.08
N GLU A 189 -18.96 -15.77 -29.01
CA GLU A 189 -17.96 -14.83 -29.51
C GLU A 189 -16.64 -14.95 -28.74
N SER A 190 -16.69 -15.15 -27.42
CA SER A 190 -15.49 -15.41 -26.61
C SER A 190 -14.76 -16.67 -27.07
N LEU A 191 -15.49 -17.76 -27.32
CA LEU A 191 -14.92 -19.02 -27.79
C LEU A 191 -14.36 -18.90 -29.21
N MET A 192 -15.01 -18.15 -30.09
CA MET A 192 -14.50 -17.85 -31.43
C MET A 192 -13.21 -17.03 -31.38
N LEU A 193 -13.16 -15.98 -30.55
CA LEU A 193 -11.98 -15.15 -30.36
C LEU A 193 -10.78 -15.97 -29.86
N VAL A 194 -10.98 -16.82 -28.85
CA VAL A 194 -9.94 -17.72 -28.33
C VAL A 194 -9.43 -18.68 -29.40
N SER A 195 -10.34 -19.21 -30.25
CA SER A 195 -9.97 -20.07 -31.38
C SER A 195 -9.12 -19.33 -32.43
N GLU A 196 -9.43 -18.07 -32.71
CA GLU A 196 -8.64 -17.23 -33.61
C GLU A 196 -7.25 -16.89 -33.05
N LEU A 197 -7.18 -16.49 -31.79
CA LEU A 197 -5.91 -16.19 -31.12
C LEU A 197 -5.01 -17.43 -31.09
N LYS A 198 -5.57 -18.62 -30.86
CA LYS A 198 -4.83 -19.88 -30.90
C LYS A 198 -4.25 -20.18 -32.29
N LYS A 199 -4.99 -19.93 -33.37
CA LYS A 199 -4.48 -20.10 -34.75
C LYS A 199 -3.34 -19.12 -35.09
N LEU A 200 -3.38 -17.89 -34.57
CA LEU A 200 -2.31 -16.91 -34.75
C LEU A 200 -1.03 -17.32 -34.01
N VAL A 201 -1.17 -17.98 -32.85
CA VAL A 201 -0.04 -18.53 -32.09
C VAL A 201 0.51 -19.81 -32.72
N GLU A 202 -0.33 -20.69 -33.27
CA GLU A 202 0.12 -21.93 -33.95
C GLU A 202 0.88 -21.67 -35.26
N LYS A 203 0.60 -20.55 -35.94
CA LYS A 203 1.38 -20.10 -37.12
C LYS A 203 2.80 -19.63 -36.81
N ARG A 204 3.22 -19.67 -35.54
CA ARG A 204 4.55 -19.31 -35.06
C ARG A 204 5.52 -20.50 -35.00
N SER A 205 5.06 -21.72 -35.30
CA SER A 205 5.90 -22.93 -35.46
C SER A 205 6.42 -23.11 -36.87
#